data_AF-A0A1D9QN85-F1
#
_entry.id   AF-A0A1D9QN85-F1
#
_cell.length_a   1.000
_cell.length_b   1.000
_cell.length_c   1.000
_cell.angle_alpha   90.00
_cell.angle_beta   90.00
_cell.angle_gamma   90.00
#
_symmetry.space_group_name_H-M   'P 1'
#
loop_
_entity.id
_entity.type
_entity.pdbx_description
1 polymer ?
#
loop_
_entity_poly.entity_id
_entity_poly.type
_entity_poly.pdbx_seq_one_letter_code
_entity_poly.pdbx_strand_id
1 'polypeptide(L)'
;MRVTVSSGDTISYRKLAAPNQSGDLEVRGEVVFSGYYRNPEATEEAFISDGWFRTGDKASIDLNGNLNLIGRVQDVININGVKFITADLQASIDQALGRRVDRVIIFPSWTGITEQVTVVYIPTEWPTRAEDIMEVDSLVVQVCITNLPN
;
A
#
# COMPACT_ATOMS: atom_id res chain seq x y z
N MET A 1 14.01 -13.42 6.50
CA MET A 1 13.22 -12.48 5.66
C MET A 1 14.04 -12.11 4.43
N ARG A 2 13.38 -11.76 3.32
CA ARG A 2 14.01 -11.23 2.09
C ARG A 2 13.04 -10.28 1.39
N VAL A 3 13.58 -9.44 0.51
CA VAL A 3 12.80 -8.61 -0.40
C VAL A 3 13.09 -9.05 -1.83
N THR A 4 12.05 -9.30 -2.62
CA THR A 4 12.18 -9.75 -4.01
C THR A 4 11.51 -8.80 -4.99
N VAL A 5 12.01 -8.77 -6.21
CA VAL A 5 11.41 -8.01 -7.32
C VAL A 5 11.04 -8.96 -8.46
N SER A 6 9.88 -8.70 -9.07
CA SER A 6 9.45 -9.41 -10.28
C SER A 6 10.27 -8.91 -11.46
N SER A 7 11.05 -9.80 -12.08
CA SER A 7 11.56 -9.56 -13.44
C SER A 7 10.40 -9.81 -14.41
N GLY A 8 10.20 -8.93 -15.39
CA GLY A 8 8.98 -8.88 -16.22
C GLY A 8 8.45 -10.22 -16.76
N ASP A 9 7.12 -10.30 -16.84
CA ASP A 9 6.27 -11.26 -17.55
C ASP A 9 6.78 -12.71 -17.63
N THR A 10 6.97 -13.39 -16.49
CA THR A 10 6.59 -14.79 -16.25
C THR A 10 6.86 -15.11 -14.77
N ILE A 11 5.94 -15.82 -14.12
CA ILE A 11 5.91 -16.22 -12.68
C ILE A 11 7.16 -17.01 -12.19
N SER A 12 8.13 -17.31 -13.04
CA SER A 12 9.11 -18.37 -12.81
C SER A 12 10.48 -17.95 -12.25
N TYR A 13 10.79 -16.65 -12.06
CA TYR A 13 12.02 -16.26 -11.35
C TYR A 13 11.93 -14.90 -10.65
N ARG A 14 11.75 -14.92 -9.31
CA ARG A 14 11.88 -13.71 -8.46
C ARG A 14 13.35 -13.49 -8.10
N LYS A 15 13.85 -12.28 -8.29
CA LYS A 15 15.24 -11.89 -7.95
C LYS A 15 15.26 -11.20 -6.59
N LEU A 16 16.32 -11.37 -5.82
CA LEU A 16 16.56 -10.53 -4.64
C LEU A 16 16.67 -9.06 -5.05
N ALA A 17 15.97 -8.20 -4.32
CA ALA A 17 16.08 -6.75 -4.48
C ALA A 17 17.50 -6.28 -4.10
N ALA A 18 18.00 -5.27 -4.82
CA ALA A 18 19.22 -4.56 -4.42
C ALA A 18 18.98 -3.79 -3.10
N PRO A 19 20.03 -3.38 -2.38
CA PRO A 19 19.88 -2.53 -1.20
C PRO A 19 19.07 -1.27 -1.50
N ASN A 20 18.15 -0.91 -0.61
CA ASN A 20 17.17 0.19 -0.74
C ASN A 20 16.19 0.07 -1.93
N GLN A 21 16.21 -1.02 -2.68
CA GLN A 21 15.23 -1.25 -3.74
C GLN A 21 13.92 -1.79 -3.14
N SER A 22 12.80 -1.18 -3.54
CA SER A 22 11.46 -1.63 -3.17
C SER A 22 11.11 -2.96 -3.85
N GLY A 23 10.52 -3.89 -3.09
CA GLY A 23 10.07 -5.20 -3.57
C GLY A 23 9.06 -5.85 -2.62
N ASP A 24 8.67 -7.10 -2.91
CA ASP A 24 7.76 -7.90 -2.10
C ASP A 24 8.51 -8.47 -0.87
N LEU A 25 7.95 -8.27 0.32
CA LEU A 25 8.48 -8.83 1.56
C LEU A 25 8.06 -10.28 1.73
N GLU A 26 9.05 -11.15 1.89
CA GLU A 26 8.88 -12.58 2.08
C GLU A 26 9.57 -13.05 3.37
N VAL A 27 8.92 -13.95 4.10
CA VAL A 27 9.43 -14.47 5.37
C VAL A 27 9.41 -16.00 5.42
N ARG A 28 10.35 -16.57 6.18
CA ARG A 28 10.47 -18.00 6.42
C ARG A 28 11.13 -18.21 7.78
N GLY A 29 10.67 -19.21 8.52
CA GLY A 29 11.18 -19.57 9.85
C GLY A 29 10.13 -20.33 10.66
N GLU A 30 10.50 -20.81 11.85
CA GLU A 30 9.64 -21.63 12.71
C GLU A 30 8.34 -20.92 13.15
N VAL A 31 8.35 -19.58 13.17
CA VAL A 31 7.20 -18.75 13.55
C VAL A 31 6.18 -18.58 12.43
N VAL A 32 6.49 -18.98 11.21
CA VAL A 32 5.56 -18.91 10.08
C VAL A 32 4.64 -20.12 10.14
N PHE A 33 3.34 -19.87 10.15
CA PHE A 33 2.30 -20.91 10.15
C PHE A 33 2.42 -21.82 8.92
N SER A 34 1.87 -23.04 8.98
CA SER A 34 1.99 -24.02 7.88
C SER A 34 0.94 -23.88 6.77
N GLY A 35 -0.11 -23.08 7.00
CA GLY A 35 -1.19 -22.86 6.05
C GLY A 35 -2.47 -22.35 6.67
N TYR A 36 -3.39 -21.88 5.83
CA TYR A 36 -4.71 -21.40 6.25
C TYR A 36 -5.63 -22.57 6.62
N TYR A 37 -6.47 -22.34 7.64
CA TYR A 37 -7.39 -23.35 8.13
C TYR A 37 -8.41 -23.76 7.06
N ARG A 38 -8.39 -25.04 6.65
CA ARG A 38 -9.29 -25.63 5.64
C ARG A 38 -9.32 -24.87 4.31
N ASN A 39 -8.24 -24.19 3.95
CA ASN A 39 -8.14 -23.47 2.69
C ASN A 39 -6.79 -23.80 1.99
N PRO A 40 -6.71 -24.96 1.32
CA PRO A 40 -5.48 -25.40 0.65
C PRO A 40 -5.10 -24.48 -0.52
N GLU A 41 -6.08 -23.94 -1.24
CA GLU A 41 -5.86 -23.00 -2.36
C GLU A 41 -5.18 -21.71 -1.88
N ALA A 42 -5.76 -21.03 -0.88
CA ALA A 42 -5.13 -19.83 -0.32
C ALA A 42 -3.77 -20.14 0.34
N THR A 43 -3.56 -21.36 0.83
CA THR A 43 -2.26 -21.80 1.35
C THR A 43 -1.25 -21.87 0.21
N GLU A 44 -1.57 -22.56 -0.88
CA GLU A 44 -0.70 -22.67 -2.03
C GLU A 44 -0.38 -21.31 -2.66
N GLU A 45 -1.35 -20.39 -2.72
CA GLU A 45 -1.13 -19.03 -3.22
C GLU A 45 -0.24 -18.16 -2.33
N ALA A 46 -0.26 -18.41 -1.01
CA ALA A 46 0.47 -17.60 -0.04
C ALA A 46 1.93 -18.04 0.16
N PHE A 47 2.28 -19.26 -0.25
CA PHE A 47 3.65 -19.77 -0.18
C PHE A 47 4.26 -19.88 -1.58
N ILE A 48 5.52 -19.48 -1.68
CA ILE A 48 6.33 -19.68 -2.89
C ILE A 48 6.88 -21.12 -2.84
N SER A 49 7.17 -21.69 -4.01
CA SER A 49 7.66 -23.07 -4.17
C SER A 49 8.91 -23.41 -3.35
N ASP A 50 9.68 -22.43 -2.88
CA ASP A 50 10.85 -22.59 -2.00
C ASP A 50 10.54 -22.44 -0.49
N GLY A 51 9.25 -22.43 -0.12
CA GLY A 51 8.76 -22.43 1.26
C GLY A 51 8.74 -21.05 1.93
N TRP A 52 8.81 -19.97 1.14
CA TRP A 52 8.71 -18.61 1.63
C TRP A 52 7.27 -18.12 1.63
N PHE A 53 6.83 -17.56 2.76
CA PHE A 53 5.51 -16.94 2.90
C PHE A 53 5.53 -15.52 2.34
N ARG A 54 4.55 -15.22 1.48
CA ARG A 54 4.29 -13.88 0.95
C ARG A 54 3.45 -13.10 1.95
N THR A 55 4.05 -12.09 2.57
CA THR A 55 3.36 -11.25 3.56
C THR A 55 2.26 -10.38 2.97
N GLY A 56 2.38 -10.06 1.68
CA GLY A 56 1.59 -9.04 1.01
C GLY A 56 2.08 -7.61 1.28
N ASP A 57 3.20 -7.43 1.97
CA ASP A 57 3.82 -6.12 2.21
C ASP A 57 4.90 -5.80 1.15
N LYS A 58 5.04 -4.52 0.82
CA LYS A 58 6.19 -3.95 0.10
C LYS A 58 7.22 -3.45 1.11
N ALA A 59 8.48 -3.73 0.85
CA ALA A 59 9.58 -3.29 1.71
C ALA A 59 10.87 -3.09 0.91
N SER A 60 11.87 -2.52 1.56
CA SER A 60 13.27 -2.52 1.12
C SER A 60 14.19 -2.88 2.28
N ILE A 61 15.39 -3.40 1.99
CA ILE A 61 16.43 -3.66 2.99
C ILE A 61 17.61 -2.75 2.68
N ASP A 62 18.08 -1.98 3.66
CA ASP A 62 19.22 -1.08 3.49
C ASP A 62 20.57 -1.81 3.52
N LEU A 63 21.67 -1.07 3.32
CA LEU A 63 23.03 -1.62 3.34
C LEU A 63 23.46 -2.18 4.70
N ASN A 64 22.79 -1.79 5.78
CA ASN A 64 23.04 -2.26 7.14
C ASN A 64 22.17 -3.48 7.49
N GLY A 65 21.29 -3.92 6.58
CA GLY A 65 20.36 -5.03 6.82
C GLY A 65 19.07 -4.61 7.53
N ASN A 66 18.80 -3.31 7.67
CA ASN A 66 17.54 -2.83 8.28
C ASN A 66 16.40 -2.94 7.27
N LEU A 67 15.25 -3.41 7.74
CA LEU A 67 14.02 -3.50 6.96
C LEU A 67 13.23 -2.18 7.04
N ASN A 68 12.89 -1.62 5.89
CA ASN A 68 12.00 -0.47 5.77
C ASN A 68 10.70 -0.91 5.09
N LEU A 69 9.59 -0.86 5.83
CA LEU A 69 8.25 -1.12 5.28
C LEU A 69 7.78 0.07 4.43
N ILE A 70 7.19 -0.22 3.28
CA ILE A 70 6.75 0.79 2.30
C ILE A 70 5.22 0.82 2.19
N GLY A 71 4.55 -0.34 2.28
CA GLY A 71 3.09 -0.43 2.16
C GLY A 71 2.64 -1.87 1.92
N ARG A 72 1.41 -2.08 1.42
CA ARG A 72 0.91 -3.41 1.02
C ARG A 72 0.69 -3.50 -0.49
N VAL A 73 0.93 -4.69 -1.05
CA VAL A 73 0.80 -5.03 -2.48
C VAL A 73 -0.66 -4.95 -2.92
N GLN A 74 -1.59 -5.35 -2.06
CA GLN A 74 -3.03 -5.30 -2.30
C GLN A 74 -3.71 -4.71 -1.07
N ASP A 75 -3.51 -3.41 -0.87
CA ASP A 75 -4.32 -2.69 0.10
C ASP A 75 -5.63 -2.26 -0.56
N VAL A 76 -6.75 -2.73 0.00
CA VAL A 76 -8.09 -2.38 -0.47
C VAL A 76 -8.86 -1.88 0.72
N ILE A 77 -9.31 -0.63 0.67
CA ILE A 77 -10.26 -0.09 1.64
C ILE A 77 -11.68 -0.32 1.13
N ASN A 78 -12.55 -0.80 2.00
CA ASN A 78 -13.98 -0.89 1.73
C ASN A 78 -14.66 0.28 2.42
N ILE A 79 -15.38 1.09 1.66
CA ILE A 79 -16.12 2.25 2.17
C ILE A 79 -17.57 2.09 1.73
N ASN A 80 -18.46 1.81 2.69
CA ASN A 80 -19.90 1.68 2.44
C ASN A 80 -20.23 0.65 1.33
N GLY A 81 -19.47 -0.44 1.25
CA GLY A 81 -19.64 -1.50 0.26
C GLY A 81 -18.87 -1.30 -1.05
N VAL A 82 -18.17 -0.18 -1.21
CA VAL A 82 -17.34 0.14 -2.37
C VAL A 82 -15.88 -0.18 -2.07
N LYS A 83 -15.25 -0.99 -2.92
CA LYS A 83 -13.83 -1.36 -2.79
C LYS A 83 -12.96 -0.36 -3.56
N PHE A 84 -12.04 0.28 -2.85
CA PHE A 84 -11.00 1.13 -3.44
C PHE A 84 -9.66 0.44 -3.30
N ILE A 85 -8.90 0.36 -4.38
CA ILE A 85 -7.49 -0.03 -4.31
C ILE A 85 -6.74 1.18 -3.74
N THR A 86 -6.24 1.06 -2.50
CA THR A 86 -5.65 2.18 -1.76
C THR A 86 -4.48 2.79 -2.52
N ALA A 87 -3.68 1.94 -3.18
CA ALA A 87 -2.54 2.39 -3.98
C ALA A 87 -2.96 3.27 -5.17
N ASP A 88 -4.03 2.92 -5.88
CA ASP A 88 -4.52 3.67 -7.04
C ASP A 88 -5.14 5.00 -6.59
N LEU A 89 -5.91 4.97 -5.50
CA LEU A 89 -6.50 6.16 -4.90
C LEU A 89 -5.42 7.12 -4.40
N GLN A 90 -4.38 6.58 -3.74
CA GLN A 90 -3.25 7.37 -3.26
C GLN A 90 -2.45 7.97 -4.42
N ALA A 91 -2.15 7.19 -5.46
CA ALA A 91 -1.46 7.70 -6.65
C ALA A 91 -2.26 8.83 -7.34
N SER A 92 -3.59 8.69 -7.41
CA SER A 92 -4.47 9.72 -7.98
C SER A 92 -4.48 11.00 -7.16
N ILE A 93 -4.50 10.89 -5.83
CA ILE A 93 -4.43 12.03 -4.92
C ILE A 93 -3.05 12.70 -4.98
N ASP A 94 -1.96 11.92 -4.94
CA ASP A 94 -0.59 12.43 -5.07
C ASP A 94 -0.42 13.20 -6.39
N GLN A 95 -0.95 12.68 -7.49
CA GLN A 95 -0.92 13.36 -8.80
C GLN A 95 -1.70 14.68 -8.78
N ALA A 96 -2.89 14.70 -8.18
CA ALA A 96 -3.74 15.89 -8.12
C ALA A 96 -3.12 16.99 -7.23
N LEU A 97 -2.56 16.61 -6.09
CA LEU A 97 -1.98 17.55 -5.14
C LEU A 97 -0.62 18.09 -5.60
N GLY A 98 0.17 17.28 -6.32
CA GLY A 98 1.49 17.67 -6.81
C GLY A 98 2.42 18.10 -5.67
N ARG A 99 3.06 19.27 -5.79
CA ARG A 99 3.99 19.79 -4.78
C ARG A 99 3.32 20.56 -3.64
N ARG A 100 2.00 20.45 -3.48
CA ARG A 100 1.28 21.09 -2.35
C ARG A 100 1.49 20.35 -1.04
N VAL A 101 1.83 19.05 -1.12
CA VAL A 101 2.06 18.19 0.04
C VAL A 101 3.33 17.38 -0.16
N ASP A 102 4.04 17.09 0.93
CA ASP A 102 5.25 16.24 0.92
C ASP A 102 4.90 14.75 0.97
N ARG A 103 3.80 14.42 1.65
CA ARG A 103 3.34 13.07 1.91
C ARG A 103 1.82 13.05 2.04
N VAL A 104 1.22 11.95 1.58
CA VAL A 104 -0.19 11.61 1.76
C VAL A 104 -0.27 10.19 2.31
N ILE A 105 -1.21 9.96 3.23
CA ILE A 105 -1.61 8.65 3.71
C ILE A 105 -3.13 8.57 3.66
N ILE A 106 -3.64 7.42 3.20
CA ILE A 106 -5.07 7.16 3.06
C ILE A 106 -5.45 5.91 3.85
N PHE A 107 -6.54 5.99 4.61
CA PHE A 107 -7.07 4.85 5.35
C PHE A 107 -8.59 5.00 5.57
N PRO A 108 -9.31 3.91 5.86
CA PRO A 108 -10.72 4.00 6.18
C PRO A 108 -10.88 4.45 7.64
N SER A 109 -11.80 5.37 7.88
CA SER A 109 -12.22 5.71 9.24
C SER A 109 -13.73 5.80 9.35
N TRP A 110 -14.20 5.94 10.58
CA TRP A 110 -15.62 6.04 10.90
C TRP A 110 -15.93 7.46 11.35
N THR A 111 -16.96 8.06 10.74
CA THR A 111 -17.55 9.32 11.21
C THR A 111 -19.02 9.09 11.54
N GLY A 112 -19.30 8.87 12.83
CA GLY A 112 -20.63 8.51 13.28
C GLY A 112 -20.98 7.08 12.86
N ILE A 113 -21.89 6.94 11.90
CA ILE A 113 -22.45 5.63 11.48
C ILE A 113 -21.95 5.14 10.12
N THR A 114 -21.19 5.94 9.37
CA THR A 114 -20.72 5.59 8.02
C THR A 114 -19.20 5.49 7.97
N GLU A 115 -18.71 4.62 7.09
CA GLU A 115 -17.30 4.57 6.72
C GLU A 115 -16.98 5.73 5.77
N GLN A 116 -15.77 6.26 5.86
CA GLN A 116 -15.26 7.30 4.96
C GLN A 116 -13.79 7.10 4.63
N VAL A 117 -13.37 7.61 3.49
CA VAL A 117 -11.96 7.77 3.16
C VAL A 117 -11.38 8.89 4.02
N THR A 118 -10.30 8.62 4.74
CA THR A 118 -9.56 9.64 5.48
C THR A 118 -8.21 9.86 4.84
N VAL A 119 -7.92 11.14 4.58
CA VAL A 119 -6.67 11.59 3.97
C VAL A 119 -5.92 12.44 4.98
N VAL A 120 -4.70 12.02 5.30
CA VAL A 120 -3.77 12.78 6.14
C VAL A 120 -2.57 13.17 5.27
N TYR A 121 -2.14 14.42 5.38
CA TYR A 121 -1.04 14.93 4.57
C TYR A 121 -0.08 15.79 5.39
N ILE A 122 1.15 15.91 4.89
CA ILE A 122 2.16 16.86 5.39
C ILE A 122 2.21 18.02 4.39
N PRO A 123 1.88 19.26 4.79
CA PRO A 123 1.98 20.42 3.91
C PRO A 123 3.45 20.74 3.63
N THR A 124 3.74 21.28 2.44
CA THR A 124 5.11 21.71 2.09
C THR A 124 5.56 22.96 2.83
N GLU A 125 4.62 23.77 3.32
CA GLU A 125 4.89 24.97 4.10
C GLU A 125 4.05 25.00 5.39
N TRP A 126 4.69 25.47 6.47
CA TRP A 126 4.05 25.65 7.78
C TRP A 126 4.32 27.05 8.35
N PRO A 127 3.29 27.76 8.87
CA PRO A 127 1.89 27.37 8.93
C PRO A 127 1.22 27.41 7.55
N THR A 128 0.34 26.44 7.28
CA THR A 128 -0.38 26.34 6.01
C THR A 128 -1.45 27.41 5.91
N ARG A 129 -1.58 28.06 4.74
CA ARG A 129 -2.62 29.08 4.53
C ARG A 129 -3.98 28.40 4.36
N ALA A 130 -5.04 29.07 4.79
CA ALA A 130 -6.40 28.55 4.67
C ALA A 130 -6.79 28.26 3.21
N GLU A 131 -6.33 29.08 2.27
CA GLU A 131 -6.54 28.90 0.82
C GLU A 131 -5.95 27.56 0.34
N ASP A 132 -4.73 27.22 0.78
CA ASP A 132 -4.07 25.97 0.39
C ASP A 132 -4.79 24.74 0.98
N ILE A 133 -5.26 24.84 2.24
CA ILE A 133 -6.05 23.79 2.89
C ILE A 133 -7.34 23.52 2.11
N MET A 134 -8.05 24.60 1.71
CA MET A 134 -9.28 24.48 0.93
C MET A 134 -9.05 23.91 -0.46
N GLU A 135 -7.94 24.27 -1.11
CA GLU A 135 -7.59 23.72 -2.42
C GLU A 135 -7.26 22.22 -2.33
N VAL A 136 -6.49 21.80 -1.32
CA VAL A 136 -6.18 20.40 -1.04
C VAL A 136 -7.47 19.60 -0.81
N ASP A 137 -8.36 20.09 0.04
CA ASP A 137 -9.66 19.44 0.33
C ASP A 137 -10.49 19.27 -0.96
N SER A 138 -10.62 20.35 -1.74
CA SER A 138 -11.39 20.32 -2.99
C SER A 138 -10.82 19.32 -4.01
N LEU A 139 -9.50 19.24 -4.15
CA LEU A 139 -8.84 18.29 -5.05
C LEU A 139 -9.02 16.84 -4.59
N VAL A 140 -8.85 16.57 -3.29
CA VAL A 140 -9.06 15.23 -2.71
C VAL A 140 -10.49 14.76 -2.94
N VAL A 141 -11.48 15.60 -2.62
CA VAL A 141 -12.91 15.28 -2.83
C VAL A 141 -13.18 14.96 -4.30
N GLN A 142 -12.66 15.78 -5.22
CA GLN A 142 -12.82 15.56 -6.66
C GLN A 142 -12.25 14.20 -7.08
N VAL A 143 -11.03 13.86 -6.64
CA VAL A 143 -10.39 12.58 -6.96
C VAL A 143 -11.21 11.40 -6.42
N CYS A 144 -11.70 11.48 -5.18
CA CYS A 144 -12.51 10.42 -4.57
C CYS A 144 -13.82 10.19 -5.32
N ILE A 145 -14.51 11.25 -5.77
CA ILE A 145 -15.75 11.14 -6.57
C ILE A 145 -15.46 10.50 -7.93
N THR A 146 -14.36 10.89 -8.57
CA THR A 146 -14.02 10.42 -9.93
C THR A 146 -13.51 8.98 -9.95
N ASN A 147 -13.04 8.45 -8.82
CA ASN A 147 -12.57 7.07 -8.65
C ASN A 147 -13.62 6.12 -8.08
N LEU A 148 -14.90 6.53 -8.02
CA LEU A 148 -15.98 5.60 -7.70
C LEU A 148 -16.10 4.56 -8.83
N PRO A 149 -16.02 3.25 -8.52
CA PRO A 149 -16.27 2.22 -9.52
C PRO A 149 -17.71 2.35 -10.06
N ASN A 150 -17.87 2.28 -11.38
CA ASN A 150 -19.17 2.26 -12.06
C ASN A 150 -20.00 1.02 -11.70
#